data_AF-A0A4V6J1H8-F1
#
_entry.id   AF-A0A4V6J1H8-F1
#
_cell.length_a   1.000
_cell.length_b   1.000
_cell.length_c   1.000
_cell.angle_alpha   90.00
_cell.angle_beta   90.00
_cell.angle_gamma   90.00
#
_symmetry.space_group_name_H-M   'P 1'
#
loop_
_entity.id
_entity.type
_entity.pdbx_description
1 polymer ?
#
loop_
_entity_poly.entity_id
_entity_poly.type
_entity_poly.pdbx_seq_one_letter_code
_entity_poly.pdbx_strand_id
1 'polypeptide(L)'
;MSRSVVFYGAFDRYNYGDNLMPLLLAEYLKKCNPALKEEDLIYSSISNSDLSRYLCKPTVAMRDLLSIDEGSSIVIVGGEVLGADIGVLYTHVQTNHFKVKCIKLMRRIIPSVVNKFARNAYGSVWDYPYIPEKKSFKNNVKVIFNTVGGIPVKSQEINIKNADYISVRDNRTYDVLSKFTNAKLVPDSVLMASGVIDHKFIESKVRLELLERYSKRNYITIQACPYKVEFTANELVQELTKLDTEYDVVLLPIGYASGHDDAMFLEKVKLSSGDKYS
;
A
#
# COMPACT_ATOMS: atom_id res chain seq x y z
N MET A 1 0.75 24.91 -19.93
CA MET A 1 1.36 24.03 -18.91
C MET A 1 0.21 23.43 -18.13
N SER A 2 0.01 22.12 -18.27
CA SER A 2 -1.09 21.41 -17.60
C SER A 2 -0.59 20.96 -16.23
N ARG A 3 -1.25 21.41 -15.16
CA ARG A 3 -0.93 20.93 -13.81
C ARG A 3 -1.32 19.47 -13.70
N SER A 4 -0.41 18.60 -13.27
CA SER A 4 -0.68 17.17 -13.08
C SER A 4 -0.91 16.84 -11.61
N VAL A 5 -1.68 15.78 -11.37
CA VAL A 5 -1.80 15.16 -10.05
C VAL A 5 -1.03 13.84 -10.07
N VAL A 6 0.07 13.80 -9.34
CA VAL A 6 0.90 12.60 -9.19
C VAL A 6 0.43 11.85 -7.95
N PHE A 7 -0.10 10.65 -8.15
CA PHE A 7 -0.30 9.69 -7.08
C PHE A 7 1.00 8.96 -6.85
N TYR A 8 1.57 9.14 -5.67
CA TYR A 8 2.84 8.55 -5.29
C TYR A 8 2.66 7.57 -4.13
N GLY A 9 3.18 6.36 -4.29
CA GLY A 9 3.02 5.34 -3.27
C GLY A 9 3.74 4.04 -3.61
N ALA A 10 3.42 3.03 -2.82
CA ALA A 10 4.01 1.69 -2.86
C ALA A 10 3.44 0.81 -3.99
N PHE A 11 3.39 1.34 -5.21
CA PHE A 11 2.72 0.72 -6.37
C PHE A 11 3.67 -0.13 -7.24
N ASP A 12 4.94 -0.25 -6.85
CA ASP A 12 5.96 -1.02 -7.55
C ASP A 12 5.92 -2.53 -7.25
N ARG A 13 5.04 -2.94 -6.34
CA ARG A 13 4.83 -4.34 -5.92
C ARG A 13 3.35 -4.64 -5.76
N TYR A 14 2.99 -5.91 -5.92
CA TYR A 14 1.62 -6.34 -5.74
C TYR A 14 1.28 -6.47 -4.24
N ASN A 15 0.60 -5.45 -3.73
CA ASN A 15 -0.14 -5.45 -2.46
C ASN A 15 -1.54 -4.93 -2.77
N TYR A 16 -2.57 -5.74 -2.52
CA TYR A 16 -3.94 -5.40 -2.94
C TYR A 16 -4.40 -4.05 -2.39
N GLY A 17 -4.16 -3.78 -1.10
CA GLY A 17 -4.53 -2.52 -0.45
C GLY A 17 -3.79 -1.32 -1.06
N ASP A 18 -2.46 -1.37 -1.10
CA ASP A 18 -1.64 -0.26 -1.59
C ASP A 18 -1.97 0.08 -3.06
N ASN A 19 -2.28 -0.91 -3.90
CA ASN A 19 -2.62 -0.69 -5.31
C ASN A 19 -4.09 -0.29 -5.53
N LEU A 20 -5.01 -0.63 -4.61
CA LEU A 20 -6.41 -0.24 -4.70
C LEU A 20 -6.62 1.24 -4.38
N MET A 21 -5.94 1.76 -3.35
CA MET A 21 -6.09 3.14 -2.89
C MET A 21 -5.96 4.22 -3.99
N PRO A 22 -4.95 4.21 -4.88
CA PRO A 22 -4.83 5.22 -5.93
C PRO A 22 -5.95 5.13 -6.98
N LEU A 23 -6.51 3.94 -7.23
CA LEU A 23 -7.63 3.76 -8.15
C LEU A 23 -8.91 4.36 -7.56
N LEU A 24 -9.18 4.11 -6.27
CA LEU A 24 -10.32 4.69 -5.58
C LEU A 24 -10.23 6.22 -5.52
N LEU A 25 -9.03 6.74 -5.24
CA LEU A 25 -8.78 8.18 -5.23
C LEU A 25 -8.97 8.79 -6.61
N ALA A 26 -8.53 8.13 -7.69
CA ALA A 26 -8.77 8.57 -9.06
C ALA A 26 -10.26 8.72 -9.34
N GLU A 27 -11.05 7.68 -9.06
CA GLU A 27 -12.50 7.67 -9.28
C GLU A 27 -13.20 8.75 -8.44
N TYR A 28 -12.80 8.90 -7.17
CA TYR A 28 -13.32 9.96 -6.31
C TYR A 28 -13.05 11.36 -6.88
N LEU A 29 -11.81 11.65 -7.27
CA LEU A 29 -11.45 12.96 -7.81
C LEU A 29 -12.16 13.26 -9.14
N LYS A 30 -12.28 12.27 -10.03
CA LYS A 30 -13.03 12.41 -11.30
C LYS A 30 -14.52 12.65 -11.04
N LYS A 31 -15.10 12.00 -10.03
CA LYS A 31 -16.49 12.23 -9.62
C LYS A 31 -16.71 13.64 -9.05
N CYS A 32 -15.77 14.13 -8.24
CA CYS A 32 -15.83 15.48 -7.66
C CYS A 32 -15.49 16.60 -8.66
N ASN A 33 -14.67 16.30 -9.66
CA ASN A 33 -14.29 17.23 -10.72
C ASN A 33 -14.37 16.52 -12.09
N PRO A 34 -15.52 16.57 -12.77
CA PRO A 34 -15.71 15.90 -14.07
C PRO A 34 -14.80 16.40 -15.20
N ALA A 35 -14.15 17.56 -15.04
CA ALA A 35 -13.17 18.06 -15.99
C ALA A 35 -11.81 17.37 -15.87
N LEU A 36 -11.54 16.71 -14.73
CA LEU A 36 -10.32 15.94 -14.51
C LEU A 36 -10.38 14.66 -15.34
N LYS A 37 -9.39 14.47 -16.19
CA LYS A 37 -9.27 13.31 -17.06
C LYS A 37 -8.19 12.36 -16.53
N GLU A 38 -8.19 11.14 -17.04
CA GLU A 38 -7.16 10.15 -16.70
C GLU A 38 -5.75 10.61 -17.11
N GLU A 39 -5.62 11.39 -18.19
CA GLU A 39 -4.36 11.97 -18.67
C GLU A 39 -3.75 13.01 -17.71
N ASP A 40 -4.56 13.57 -16.81
CA ASP A 40 -4.10 14.51 -15.78
C ASP A 40 -3.51 13.79 -14.55
N LEU A 41 -3.71 12.46 -14.46
CA LEU A 41 -3.31 11.61 -13.35
C LEU A 41 -2.05 10.81 -13.71
N ILE A 42 -1.00 10.96 -12.90
CA ILE A 42 0.24 10.21 -13.05
C ILE A 42 0.38 9.27 -11.86
N TYR A 43 0.49 7.97 -12.11
CA TYR A 43 0.77 6.97 -11.09
C TYR A 43 2.28 6.80 -10.97
N SER A 44 2.81 6.92 -9.76
CA SER A 44 4.25 6.92 -9.51
C SER A 44 4.63 6.08 -8.30
N SER A 45 5.80 5.45 -8.41
CA SER A 45 6.45 4.70 -7.34
C SER A 45 7.95 4.96 -7.35
N ILE A 46 8.69 4.26 -6.49
CA ILE A 46 10.15 4.44 -6.38
C ILE A 46 10.83 4.11 -7.72
N SER A 47 10.38 3.03 -8.37
CA SER A 47 10.83 2.58 -9.69
C SER A 47 9.66 2.49 -10.67
N ASN A 48 9.99 2.33 -11.96
CA ASN A 48 9.01 1.99 -12.99
C ASN A 48 8.51 0.57 -12.76
N SER A 49 7.20 0.37 -12.81
CA SER A 49 6.55 -0.95 -12.72
C SER A 49 5.36 -1.04 -13.67
N ASP A 50 5.06 -2.25 -14.10
CA ASP A 50 3.81 -2.54 -14.81
C ASP A 50 3.12 -3.74 -14.15
N LEU A 51 2.07 -3.42 -13.37
CA LEU A 51 1.21 -4.39 -12.71
C LEU A 51 -0.17 -4.49 -13.40
N SER A 52 -0.27 -4.10 -14.67
CA SER A 52 -1.53 -4.11 -15.46
C SER A 52 -2.19 -5.49 -15.52
N ARG A 53 -1.42 -6.59 -15.40
CA ARG A 53 -1.96 -7.95 -15.26
C ARG A 53 -2.89 -8.12 -14.05
N TYR A 54 -2.74 -7.27 -13.03
CA TYR A 54 -3.59 -7.22 -11.84
C TYR A 54 -4.57 -6.04 -11.88
N LEU A 55 -4.83 -5.48 -13.07
CA LEU A 55 -5.69 -4.31 -13.29
C LEU A 55 -5.19 -3.02 -12.59
N CYS A 56 -3.91 -3.00 -12.19
CA CYS A 56 -3.25 -1.82 -11.65
C CYS A 56 -2.78 -0.90 -12.79
N LYS A 57 -2.45 0.35 -12.45
CA LYS A 57 -1.92 1.32 -13.43
C LYS A 57 -0.39 1.18 -13.52
N PRO A 58 0.21 1.24 -14.73
CA PRO A 58 1.65 1.34 -14.86
C PRO A 58 2.17 2.57 -14.13
N THR A 59 3.37 2.46 -13.55
CA THR A 59 3.95 3.53 -12.73
C THR A 59 5.18 4.12 -13.40
N VAL A 60 5.34 5.43 -13.19
CA VAL A 60 6.57 6.17 -13.55
C VAL A 60 7.42 6.37 -12.29
N ALA A 61 8.73 6.13 -12.38
CA ALA A 61 9.66 6.33 -11.29
C ALA A 61 9.68 7.80 -10.86
N MET A 62 9.57 8.08 -9.56
CA MET A 62 9.53 9.45 -9.03
C MET A 62 10.74 10.29 -9.44
N ARG A 63 11.92 9.67 -9.60
CA ARG A 63 13.12 10.37 -10.09
C ARG A 63 12.92 11.01 -11.46
N ASP A 64 12.09 10.43 -12.31
CA ASP A 64 11.81 10.91 -13.66
C ASP A 64 10.79 12.08 -13.63
N LEU A 65 10.13 12.30 -12.48
CA LEU A 65 9.13 13.35 -12.27
C LEU A 65 9.68 14.58 -11.50
N LEU A 66 10.98 14.64 -11.22
CA LEU A 66 11.57 15.80 -10.51
C LEU A 66 11.53 17.11 -11.30
N SER A 67 11.26 17.04 -12.61
CA SER A 67 11.12 18.21 -13.49
C SER A 67 9.65 18.49 -13.87
N ILE A 68 8.68 17.94 -13.12
CA ILE A 68 7.24 18.11 -13.40
C ILE A 68 6.81 19.59 -13.38
N ASP A 69 5.74 19.90 -14.11
CA ASP A 69 5.22 21.26 -14.29
C ASP A 69 4.94 22.00 -12.97
N GLU A 70 5.19 23.32 -12.98
CA GLU A 70 4.91 24.24 -11.87
C GLU A 70 3.46 24.13 -11.37
N GLY A 71 3.30 24.02 -10.05
CA GLY A 71 2.00 23.92 -9.40
C GLY A 71 1.36 22.52 -9.47
N SER A 72 2.08 21.50 -9.97
CA SER A 72 1.63 20.10 -9.88
C SER A 72 1.56 19.63 -8.43
N SER A 73 0.72 18.63 -8.17
CA SER A 73 0.51 18.06 -6.84
C SER A 73 1.08 16.66 -6.73
N ILE A 74 1.91 16.42 -5.73
CA ILE A 74 2.43 15.11 -5.34
C ILE A 74 1.60 14.63 -4.15
N VAL A 75 0.70 13.69 -4.41
CA VAL A 75 -0.19 13.10 -3.41
C VAL A 75 0.38 11.75 -2.98
N ILE A 76 0.87 11.68 -1.75
CA ILE A 76 1.27 10.43 -1.12
C ILE A 76 -0.01 9.70 -0.74
N VAL A 77 -0.29 8.57 -1.40
CA VAL A 77 -1.56 7.87 -1.28
C VAL A 77 -1.44 6.74 -0.25
N GLY A 78 -2.04 6.95 0.93
CA GLY A 78 -2.29 5.94 1.94
C GLY A 78 -1.08 5.09 2.37
N GLY A 79 -1.37 3.91 2.91
CA GLY A 79 -0.36 2.91 3.28
C GLY A 79 0.44 3.22 4.56
N GLU A 80 1.21 2.23 5.04
CA GLU A 80 2.19 2.43 6.12
C GLU A 80 3.50 2.99 5.54
N VAL A 81 3.48 4.27 5.15
CA VAL A 81 4.58 4.92 4.44
C VAL A 81 5.51 5.73 5.35
N LEU A 82 5.04 6.14 6.53
CA LEU A 82 5.86 6.90 7.48
C LEU A 82 6.81 5.96 8.23
N GLY A 83 8.04 6.41 8.47
CA GLY A 83 9.10 5.57 9.05
C GLY A 83 9.70 4.53 8.10
N ALA A 84 9.16 4.37 6.89
CA ALA A 84 9.76 3.54 5.86
C ALA A 84 11.08 4.15 5.35
N ASP A 85 12.16 3.40 5.50
CA ASP A 85 13.51 3.79 5.06
C ASP A 85 13.96 2.89 3.90
N ILE A 86 14.68 3.47 2.94
CA ILE A 86 15.10 2.79 1.72
C ILE A 86 15.94 1.53 2.00
N GLY A 87 16.75 1.52 3.07
CA GLY A 87 17.50 0.35 3.50
C GLY A 87 16.60 -0.77 4.02
N VAL A 88 15.45 -0.44 4.64
CA VAL A 88 14.45 -1.44 5.04
C VAL A 88 13.76 -1.99 3.81
N LEU A 89 13.30 -1.13 2.90
CA LEU A 89 12.63 -1.54 1.66
C LEU A 89 13.55 -2.40 0.80
N TYR A 90 14.82 -2.02 0.66
CA TYR A 90 15.82 -2.80 -0.05
C TYR A 90 15.94 -4.23 0.46
N THR A 91 15.83 -4.45 1.78
CA THR A 91 15.86 -5.81 2.34
C THR A 91 14.62 -6.64 2.02
N HIS A 92 13.45 -6.02 1.80
CA HIS A 92 12.20 -6.74 1.53
C HIS A 92 12.10 -7.24 0.08
N VAL A 93 12.85 -6.65 -0.85
CA VAL A 93 12.91 -7.11 -2.25
C VAL A 93 14.00 -8.15 -2.51
N GLN A 94 14.93 -8.35 -1.56
CA GLN A 94 15.90 -9.44 -1.70
C GLN A 94 15.24 -10.79 -1.37
N THR A 95 15.21 -11.68 -2.36
CA THR A 95 14.69 -13.05 -2.20
C THR A 95 15.64 -13.99 -1.45
N ASN A 96 16.90 -13.60 -1.26
CA ASN A 96 17.94 -14.44 -0.64
C ASN A 96 18.15 -14.09 0.84
N HIS A 97 17.80 -15.02 1.74
CA HIS A 97 17.94 -14.88 3.19
C HIS A 97 19.37 -14.55 3.67
N PHE A 98 20.40 -15.06 3.01
CA PHE A 98 21.79 -14.76 3.36
C PHE A 98 22.14 -13.30 3.04
N LYS A 99 21.72 -12.81 1.86
CA LYS A 99 21.87 -11.40 1.48
C LYS A 99 21.13 -10.48 2.45
N VAL A 100 19.91 -10.83 2.85
CA VAL A 100 19.13 -10.07 3.85
C VAL A 100 19.89 -9.97 5.18
N LYS A 101 20.46 -11.08 5.68
CA LYS A 101 21.26 -11.08 6.92
C LYS A 101 22.52 -10.23 6.79
N CYS A 102 23.26 -10.35 5.69
CA CYS A 102 24.47 -9.54 5.44
C CYS A 102 24.15 -8.04 5.37
N ILE A 103 23.07 -7.65 4.67
CA ILE A 103 22.64 -6.25 4.58
C ILE A 103 22.24 -5.72 5.97
N LYS A 104 21.48 -6.51 6.76
CA LYS A 104 21.12 -6.14 8.13
C LYS A 104 22.35 -5.94 9.02
N LEU A 105 23.37 -6.80 8.90
CA LEU A 105 24.62 -6.68 9.64
C LEU A 105 25.43 -5.45 9.20
N MET A 106 25.62 -5.26 7.90
CA MET A 106 26.34 -4.10 7.35
C MET A 106 25.65 -2.78 7.70
N ARG A 107 24.32 -2.75 7.76
CA ARG A 107 23.58 -1.54 8.15
C ARG A 107 23.83 -1.12 9.59
N ARG A 108 24.11 -2.06 10.51
CA ARG A 108 24.49 -1.74 11.89
C ARG A 108 25.86 -1.08 11.97
N ILE A 109 26.75 -1.38 11.01
CA ILE A 109 28.14 -0.93 11.02
C ILE A 109 28.30 0.36 10.20
N ILE A 110 27.71 0.41 8.99
CA ILE A 110 27.90 1.51 8.03
C ILE A 110 26.56 1.86 7.34
N PRO A 111 25.58 2.43 8.07
CA PRO A 111 24.24 2.70 7.54
C PRO A 111 24.24 3.64 6.31
N SER A 112 25.13 4.64 6.28
CA SER A 112 25.21 5.61 5.19
C SER A 112 25.63 5.01 3.85
N VAL A 113 26.58 4.07 3.85
CA VAL A 113 27.04 3.39 2.63
C VAL A 113 25.98 2.42 2.11
N VAL A 114 25.32 1.69 3.02
CA VAL A 114 24.20 0.79 2.66
C VAL A 114 23.04 1.59 2.06
N ASN A 115 22.67 2.73 2.66
CA ASN A 115 21.61 3.58 2.14
C ASN A 115 21.99 4.22 0.79
N LYS A 116 23.26 4.56 0.55
CA LYS A 116 23.74 5.06 -0.75
C LYS A 116 23.65 3.98 -1.84
N PHE A 117 24.07 2.76 -1.52
CA PHE A 117 23.93 1.63 -2.45
C PHE A 117 22.47 1.30 -2.73
N ALA A 118 21.64 1.24 -1.68
CA ALA A 118 20.20 1.01 -1.80
C ALA A 118 19.52 2.09 -2.63
N ARG A 119 19.84 3.38 -2.43
CA ARG A 119 19.34 4.49 -3.27
C ARG A 119 19.67 4.29 -4.74
N ASN A 120 20.91 3.96 -5.07
CA ASN A 120 21.31 3.72 -6.45
C ASN A 120 20.64 2.47 -7.05
N ALA A 121 20.53 1.39 -6.28
CA ALA A 121 19.94 0.13 -6.75
C ALA A 121 18.42 0.22 -6.95
N TYR A 122 17.70 0.94 -6.08
CA TYR A 122 16.26 1.15 -6.19
C TYR A 122 15.87 2.35 -7.04
N GLY A 123 16.81 3.25 -7.30
CA GLY A 123 16.51 4.52 -7.96
C GLY A 123 15.78 5.52 -7.07
N SER A 124 15.82 5.37 -5.74
CA SER A 124 15.16 6.30 -4.83
C SER A 124 15.89 7.64 -4.81
N VAL A 125 15.12 8.72 -4.93
CA VAL A 125 15.61 10.10 -4.82
C VAL A 125 15.97 10.45 -3.37
N TRP A 126 15.19 9.94 -2.42
CA TRP A 126 15.27 10.31 -1.00
C TRP A 126 15.66 9.12 -0.13
N ASP A 127 16.21 9.39 1.05
CA ASP A 127 16.49 8.36 2.06
C ASP A 127 15.19 7.72 2.61
N TYR A 128 14.12 8.53 2.65
CA TYR A 128 12.77 8.11 2.99
C TYR A 128 11.91 8.21 1.74
N PRO A 129 11.73 7.11 0.99
CA PRO A 129 11.24 7.19 -0.38
C PRO A 129 9.85 7.82 -0.48
N TYR A 130 9.00 7.63 0.52
CA TYR A 130 7.63 8.17 0.52
C TYR A 130 7.49 9.51 1.26
N ILE A 131 8.60 10.18 1.60
CA ILE A 131 8.61 11.51 2.21
C ILE A 131 9.30 12.48 1.23
N PRO A 132 8.58 13.06 0.26
CA PRO A 132 9.16 13.94 -0.73
C PRO A 132 9.86 15.16 -0.12
N GLU A 133 11.05 15.48 -0.62
CA GLU A 133 11.74 16.73 -0.31
C GLU A 133 11.42 17.75 -1.41
N LYS A 134 10.63 18.79 -1.08
CA LYS A 134 10.23 19.84 -2.06
C LYS A 134 11.41 20.44 -2.83
N LYS A 135 12.54 20.64 -2.16
CA LYS A 135 13.79 21.16 -2.76
C LYS A 135 14.41 20.25 -3.83
N SER A 136 13.98 19.00 -3.95
CA SER A 136 14.44 18.07 -5.00
C SER A 136 13.74 18.30 -6.33
N PHE A 137 12.60 18.98 -6.35
CA PHE A 137 11.88 19.32 -7.57
C PHE A 137 12.45 20.60 -8.19
N LYS A 138 12.54 20.65 -9.52
CA LYS A 138 12.99 21.86 -10.25
C LYS A 138 11.99 23.00 -10.16
N ASN A 139 10.71 22.68 -10.06
CA ASN A 139 9.59 23.60 -10.00
C ASN A 139 8.88 23.49 -8.65
N ASN A 140 8.09 24.49 -8.27
CA ASN A 140 7.32 24.43 -7.03
C ASN A 140 6.15 23.46 -7.19
N VAL A 141 6.14 22.44 -6.34
CA VAL A 141 5.06 21.45 -6.27
C VAL A 141 4.34 21.51 -4.94
N LYS A 142 3.09 21.05 -4.93
CA LYS A 142 2.33 20.79 -3.70
C LYS A 142 2.60 19.38 -3.22
N VAL A 143 2.84 19.20 -1.94
CA VAL A 143 3.04 17.87 -1.32
C VAL A 143 1.89 17.60 -0.36
N ILE A 144 1.15 16.53 -0.61
CA ILE A 144 -0.09 16.19 0.10
C ILE A 144 0.06 14.77 0.63
N PHE A 145 0.03 14.60 1.95
CA PHE A 145 -0.10 13.28 2.56
C PHE A 145 -1.58 12.95 2.73
N ASN A 146 -2.07 11.92 2.06
CA ASN A 146 -3.48 11.52 2.10
C ASN A 146 -3.65 10.17 2.81
N THR A 147 -4.29 10.18 3.98
CA THR A 147 -4.63 9.00 4.80
C THR A 147 -3.43 8.10 5.12
N VAL A 148 -2.25 8.68 5.36
CA VAL A 148 -1.03 7.90 5.58
C VAL A 148 -0.93 7.33 7.00
N GLY A 149 -0.24 6.19 7.13
CA GLY A 149 0.05 5.53 8.40
C GLY A 149 1.56 5.38 8.64
N GLY A 150 1.90 5.02 9.88
CA GLY A 150 3.27 4.76 10.34
C GLY A 150 3.77 5.78 11.38
N ILE A 151 4.89 5.48 12.03
CA ILE A 151 5.52 6.39 13.00
C ILE A 151 6.75 7.00 12.32
N PRO A 152 6.76 8.33 12.08
CA PRO A 152 7.90 8.96 11.45
C PRO A 152 9.12 8.94 12.37
N VAL A 153 10.30 8.83 11.76
CA VAL A 153 11.56 9.08 12.48
C VAL A 153 11.87 10.58 12.50
N LYS A 154 12.65 11.04 13.48
CA LYS A 154 12.92 12.47 13.70
C LYS A 154 13.45 13.22 12.46
N SER A 155 14.26 12.54 11.64
CA SER A 155 14.79 13.07 10.38
C SER A 155 13.74 13.32 9.29
N GLN A 156 12.56 12.70 9.38
CA GLN A 156 11.44 12.92 8.45
C GLN A 156 10.64 14.19 8.79
N GLU A 157 10.69 14.66 10.04
CA GLU A 157 9.81 15.72 10.56
C GLU A 157 9.89 17.01 9.72
N ILE A 158 11.08 17.43 9.29
CA ILE A 158 11.27 18.67 8.53
C ILE A 158 10.49 18.62 7.21
N ASN A 159 10.60 17.51 6.48
CA ASN A 159 9.94 17.36 5.19
C ASN A 159 8.43 17.16 5.35
N ILE A 160 8.00 16.46 6.40
CA ILE A 160 6.58 16.31 6.75
C ILE A 160 5.97 17.69 7.10
N LYS A 161 6.64 18.51 7.91
CA LYS A 161 6.18 19.87 8.26
C LYS A 161 6.05 20.78 7.03
N ASN A 162 6.87 20.56 6.02
CA ASN A 162 6.85 21.34 4.78
C ASN A 162 5.74 20.92 3.80
N ALA A 163 4.95 19.88 4.11
CA ALA A 163 3.80 19.48 3.31
C ALA A 163 2.70 20.56 3.30
N ASP A 164 1.94 20.62 2.21
CA ASP A 164 0.79 21.54 2.08
C ASP A 164 -0.47 21.00 2.75
N TYR A 165 -0.57 19.68 2.90
CA TYR A 165 -1.68 19.02 3.57
C TYR A 165 -1.27 17.66 4.13
N ILE A 166 -1.81 17.31 5.30
CA ILE A 166 -1.51 16.04 5.97
C ILE A 166 -2.81 15.47 6.56
N SER A 167 -3.19 14.28 6.10
CA SER A 167 -4.17 13.45 6.77
C SER A 167 -3.62 12.06 7.05
N VAL A 168 -4.07 11.48 8.16
CA VAL A 168 -3.60 10.20 8.71
C VAL A 168 -4.80 9.35 9.08
N ARG A 169 -4.62 8.02 9.06
CA ARG A 169 -5.74 7.06 9.16
C ARG A 169 -5.95 6.42 10.52
N ASP A 170 -4.97 6.51 11.41
CA ASP A 170 -4.99 5.85 12.71
C ASP A 170 -4.53 6.78 13.85
N ASN A 171 -5.06 6.54 15.05
CA ASN A 171 -4.77 7.34 16.24
C ASN A 171 -3.27 7.34 16.57
N ARG A 172 -2.60 6.17 16.48
CA ARG A 172 -1.17 6.05 16.79
C ARG A 172 -0.33 6.98 15.91
N THR A 173 -0.60 7.04 14.61
CA THR A 173 0.08 7.98 13.72
C THR A 173 -0.32 9.44 14.02
N TYR A 174 -1.61 9.72 14.24
CA TYR A 174 -2.10 11.06 14.58
C TYR A 174 -1.47 11.64 15.85
N ASP A 175 -1.38 10.84 16.92
CA ASP A 175 -0.82 11.24 18.21
C ASP A 175 0.66 11.62 18.12
N VAL A 176 1.38 11.06 17.13
CA VAL A 176 2.78 11.42 16.87
C VAL A 176 2.88 12.68 16.02
N LEU A 177 2.14 12.77 14.91
CA LEU A 177 2.27 13.91 13.98
C LEU A 177 1.69 15.21 14.57
N SER A 178 0.58 15.13 15.30
CA SER A 178 -0.09 16.29 15.91
C SER A 178 0.82 17.06 16.88
N LYS A 179 1.88 16.42 17.41
CA LYS A 179 2.87 17.06 18.28
C LYS A 179 3.75 18.08 17.58
N PHE A 180 3.87 18.01 16.24
CA PHE A 180 4.82 18.85 15.51
C PHE A 180 4.28 19.42 14.20
N THR A 181 3.12 18.99 13.73
CA THR A 181 2.48 19.52 12.53
C THR A 181 0.95 19.40 12.61
N ASN A 182 0.23 20.16 11.78
CA ASN A 182 -1.22 20.11 11.69
C ASN A 182 -1.67 18.92 10.83
N ALA A 183 -1.81 17.75 11.45
CA ALA A 183 -2.35 16.55 10.82
C ALA A 183 -3.87 16.43 11.07
N LYS A 184 -4.60 15.86 10.12
CA LYS A 184 -6.02 15.51 10.29
C LYS A 184 -6.22 14.01 10.42
N LEU A 185 -6.87 13.56 11.49
CA LEU A 185 -7.33 12.18 11.59
C LEU A 185 -8.58 12.00 10.73
N VAL A 186 -8.51 11.08 9.78
CA VAL A 186 -9.59 10.74 8.86
C VAL A 186 -9.64 9.22 8.69
N PRO A 187 -10.73 8.63 8.18
CA PRO A 187 -10.76 7.20 7.91
C PRO A 187 -9.78 6.79 6.78
N ASP A 188 -9.43 5.51 6.72
CA ASP A 188 -8.57 4.96 5.65
C ASP A 188 -9.20 5.19 4.26
N SER A 189 -8.36 5.42 3.25
CA SER A 189 -8.80 5.71 1.90
C SER A 189 -9.62 4.60 1.26
N VAL A 190 -9.45 3.33 1.64
CA VAL A 190 -10.27 2.23 1.11
C VAL A 190 -11.73 2.33 1.53
N LEU A 191 -12.07 3.01 2.64
CA LEU A 191 -13.46 3.17 3.05
C LEU A 191 -14.30 3.98 2.05
N MET A 192 -13.67 4.75 1.15
CA MET A 192 -14.41 5.47 0.10
C MET A 192 -14.96 4.53 -0.97
N ALA A 193 -14.52 3.27 -1.03
CA ALA A 193 -14.90 2.30 -2.06
C ALA A 193 -16.42 2.19 -2.26
N SER A 194 -17.20 2.13 -1.18
CA SER A 194 -18.67 2.04 -1.27
C SER A 194 -19.34 3.29 -1.86
N GLY A 195 -18.66 4.44 -1.83
CA GLY A 195 -19.14 5.69 -2.41
C GLY A 195 -18.68 5.94 -3.86
N VAL A 196 -17.67 5.19 -4.32
CA VAL A 196 -17.09 5.34 -5.67
C VAL A 196 -17.34 4.14 -6.59
N ILE A 197 -17.49 2.94 -6.03
CA ILE A 197 -17.74 1.70 -6.76
C ILE A 197 -19.16 1.23 -6.44
N ASP A 198 -19.93 0.92 -7.50
CA ASP A 198 -21.25 0.34 -7.36
C ASP A 198 -21.25 -1.19 -7.52
N HIS A 199 -22.37 -1.82 -7.12
CA HIS A 199 -22.53 -3.27 -7.21
C HIS A 199 -22.44 -3.77 -8.65
N LYS A 200 -22.92 -2.99 -9.63
CA LYS A 200 -22.85 -3.35 -11.05
C LYS A 200 -21.41 -3.48 -11.54
N PHE A 201 -20.54 -2.56 -11.14
CA PHE A 201 -19.12 -2.64 -11.43
C PHE A 201 -18.51 -3.88 -10.79
N ILE A 202 -18.78 -4.15 -9.50
CA ILE A 202 -18.27 -5.34 -8.82
C ILE A 202 -18.71 -6.61 -9.56
N GLU A 203 -20.00 -6.77 -9.82
CA GLU A 203 -20.57 -7.92 -10.55
C GLU A 203 -19.89 -8.13 -11.90
N SER A 204 -19.57 -7.05 -12.63
CA SER A 204 -18.87 -7.12 -13.92
C SER A 204 -17.41 -7.59 -13.83
N LYS A 205 -16.82 -7.58 -12.63
CA LYS A 205 -15.41 -7.95 -12.37
C LYS A 205 -15.26 -9.27 -11.62
N VAL A 206 -16.32 -9.80 -11.02
CA VAL A 206 -16.27 -11.11 -10.36
C VAL A 206 -16.19 -12.21 -11.42
N ARG A 207 -15.33 -13.21 -11.18
CA ARG A 207 -15.20 -14.37 -12.05
C ARG A 207 -16.49 -15.19 -12.03
N LEU A 208 -16.96 -15.63 -13.20
CA LEU A 208 -18.21 -16.40 -13.33
C LEU A 208 -18.25 -17.63 -12.40
N GLU A 209 -17.13 -18.35 -12.27
CA GLU A 209 -16.99 -19.50 -11.38
C GLU A 209 -17.34 -19.19 -9.91
N LEU A 210 -16.99 -17.99 -9.42
CA LEU A 210 -17.27 -17.56 -8.06
C LEU A 210 -18.74 -17.18 -7.89
N LEU A 211 -19.32 -16.54 -8.90
CA LEU A 211 -20.76 -16.25 -8.92
C LEU A 211 -21.57 -17.54 -8.91
N GLU A 212 -21.24 -18.50 -9.76
CA GLU A 212 -21.91 -19.81 -9.82
C GLU A 212 -21.77 -20.57 -8.50
N ARG A 213 -20.59 -20.54 -7.88
CA ARG A 213 -20.31 -21.26 -6.64
C ARG A 213 -20.99 -20.65 -5.42
N TYR A 214 -20.97 -19.32 -5.28
CA TYR A 214 -21.32 -18.66 -4.01
C TYR A 214 -22.60 -17.81 -4.05
N SER A 215 -23.16 -17.47 -5.21
CA SER A 215 -24.35 -16.59 -5.29
C SER A 215 -25.60 -17.14 -4.60
N LYS A 216 -25.70 -18.47 -4.44
CA LYS A 216 -26.84 -19.16 -3.83
C LYS A 216 -26.50 -19.81 -2.50
N ARG A 217 -25.29 -19.56 -1.97
CA ARG A 217 -24.78 -20.19 -0.76
C ARG A 217 -24.51 -19.15 0.31
N ASN A 218 -24.74 -19.53 1.55
CA ASN A 218 -24.25 -18.77 2.68
C ASN A 218 -22.77 -19.12 2.86
N TYR A 219 -21.91 -18.10 2.89
CA TYR A 219 -20.49 -18.30 3.09
C TYR A 219 -19.91 -17.25 4.04
N ILE A 220 -18.84 -17.65 4.72
CA ILE A 220 -18.01 -16.74 5.51
C ILE A 220 -16.63 -16.67 4.90
N THR A 221 -16.08 -15.46 4.81
CA THR A 221 -14.71 -15.25 4.36
C THR A 221 -13.79 -15.11 5.56
N ILE A 222 -12.72 -15.90 5.59
CA ILE A 222 -11.72 -15.88 6.65
C ILE A 222 -10.42 -15.31 6.10
N GLN A 223 -9.95 -14.24 6.73
CA GLN A 223 -8.62 -13.69 6.50
C GLN A 223 -7.86 -13.73 7.82
N ALA A 224 -6.63 -14.22 7.80
CA ALA A 224 -5.76 -14.23 8.96
C ALA A 224 -4.31 -14.00 8.52
N CYS A 225 -3.68 -13.01 9.15
CA CYS A 225 -2.26 -12.74 8.97
C CYS A 225 -1.47 -13.41 10.09
N PRO A 226 -0.55 -14.34 9.79
CA PRO A 226 0.15 -15.15 10.79
C PRO A 226 0.94 -14.33 11.82
N TYR A 227 1.32 -13.09 11.48
CA TYR A 227 2.07 -12.19 12.36
C TYR A 227 1.17 -11.32 13.25
N LYS A 228 -0.15 -11.35 13.03
CA LYS A 228 -1.15 -10.57 13.77
C LYS A 228 -2.09 -11.44 14.60
N VAL A 229 -1.99 -12.75 14.44
CA VAL A 229 -2.79 -13.73 15.17
C VAL A 229 -1.89 -14.56 16.05
N GLU A 230 -2.38 -14.91 17.24
CA GLU A 230 -1.62 -15.69 18.24
C GLU A 230 -1.98 -17.19 18.20
N PHE A 231 -2.74 -17.63 17.18
CA PHE A 231 -3.19 -19.00 17.02
C PHE A 231 -2.53 -19.70 15.82
N THR A 232 -2.48 -21.02 15.90
CA THR A 232 -2.00 -21.93 14.85
C THR A 232 -3.11 -22.23 13.82
N ALA A 233 -2.69 -22.78 12.68
CA ALA A 233 -3.65 -23.23 11.65
C ALA A 233 -4.62 -24.30 12.19
N ASN A 234 -4.14 -25.21 13.05
CA ASN A 234 -4.98 -26.27 13.64
C ASN A 234 -6.02 -25.72 14.62
N GLU A 235 -5.63 -24.74 15.45
CA GLU A 235 -6.57 -24.06 16.35
C GLU A 235 -7.65 -23.33 15.56
N LEU A 236 -7.29 -22.66 14.46
CA LEU A 236 -8.29 -22.05 13.57
C LEU A 236 -9.22 -23.11 12.96
N VAL A 237 -8.71 -24.25 12.48
CA VAL A 237 -9.56 -25.34 11.96
C VAL A 237 -10.53 -25.87 13.02
N GLN A 238 -10.08 -26.02 14.27
CA GLN A 238 -10.91 -26.46 15.38
C GLN A 238 -12.05 -25.47 15.67
N GLU A 239 -11.78 -24.16 15.63
CA GLU A 239 -12.83 -23.14 15.77
C GLU A 239 -13.79 -23.12 14.58
N LEU A 240 -13.28 -23.21 13.35
CA LEU A 240 -14.11 -23.23 12.14
C LEU A 240 -15.03 -24.45 12.08
N THR A 241 -14.58 -25.60 12.62
CA THR A 241 -15.41 -26.82 12.69
C THR A 241 -16.66 -26.62 13.56
N LYS A 242 -16.65 -25.66 14.50
CA LYS A 242 -17.81 -25.33 15.34
C LYS A 242 -18.85 -24.48 14.61
N LEU A 243 -18.48 -23.80 13.53
CA LEU A 243 -19.35 -22.92 12.73
C LEU A 243 -20.03 -23.65 11.55
N ASP A 244 -19.64 -24.89 11.31
CA ASP A 244 -19.72 -25.61 10.03
C ASP A 244 -21.11 -26.10 9.61
N THR A 245 -22.18 -25.78 10.35
CA THR A 245 -23.50 -26.37 10.03
C THR A 245 -24.34 -25.56 9.05
N GLU A 246 -23.96 -24.33 8.69
CA GLU A 246 -24.77 -23.46 7.82
C GLU A 246 -23.99 -22.69 6.73
N TYR A 247 -22.68 -22.51 6.87
CA TYR A 247 -21.88 -21.63 6.00
C TYR A 247 -20.72 -22.37 5.34
N ASP A 248 -20.53 -22.15 4.04
CA ASP A 248 -19.27 -22.48 3.36
C ASP A 248 -18.15 -21.57 3.88
N VAL A 249 -16.98 -22.13 4.20
CA VAL A 249 -15.82 -21.34 4.63
C VAL A 249 -14.91 -21.08 3.44
N VAL A 250 -14.66 -19.80 3.17
CA VAL A 250 -13.79 -19.31 2.10
C VAL A 250 -12.56 -18.65 2.71
N LEU A 251 -11.38 -19.18 2.43
CA LEU A 251 -10.12 -18.61 2.89
C LEU A 251 -9.69 -17.51 1.90
N LEU A 252 -9.58 -16.27 2.38
CA LEU A 252 -9.35 -15.10 1.54
C LEU A 252 -7.94 -14.52 1.78
N PRO A 253 -6.92 -14.96 1.03
CA PRO A 253 -5.61 -14.34 1.08
C PRO A 253 -5.62 -13.00 0.32
N ILE A 254 -5.36 -11.89 1.02
CA ILE A 254 -5.16 -10.57 0.39
C ILE A 254 -3.73 -10.03 0.55
N GLY A 255 -2.98 -10.54 1.53
CA GLY A 255 -1.58 -10.23 1.73
C GLY A 255 -0.67 -11.15 0.89
N TYR A 256 -0.24 -10.66 -0.27
CA TYR A 256 0.68 -11.39 -1.17
C TYR A 256 2.12 -10.86 -1.13
N ALA A 257 2.38 -9.80 -0.36
CA ALA A 257 3.70 -9.20 -0.22
C ALA A 257 4.48 -9.87 0.93
N SER A 258 5.80 -10.01 0.75
CA SER A 258 6.72 -10.54 1.76
C SER A 258 6.55 -9.84 3.12
N GLY A 259 6.28 -10.60 4.18
CA GLY A 259 5.95 -10.09 5.52
C GLY A 259 4.45 -9.93 5.82
N HIS A 260 3.59 -10.15 4.82
CA HIS A 260 2.13 -10.14 4.93
C HIS A 260 1.52 -11.45 4.40
N ASP A 261 2.25 -12.56 4.44
CA ASP A 261 1.97 -13.78 3.68
C ASP A 261 0.80 -14.61 4.27
N ASP A 262 -0.39 -14.03 4.19
CA ASP A 262 -1.66 -14.64 4.60
C ASP A 262 -1.91 -15.92 3.77
N ALA A 263 -1.45 -15.94 2.51
CA ALA A 263 -1.59 -17.08 1.61
C ALA A 263 -0.95 -18.35 2.16
N MET A 264 0.30 -18.27 2.64
CA MET A 264 0.97 -19.43 3.23
C MET A 264 0.29 -19.94 4.51
N PHE A 265 -0.25 -19.04 5.33
CA PHE A 265 -0.96 -19.43 6.55
C PHE A 265 -2.31 -20.08 6.23
N LEU A 266 -3.09 -19.46 5.35
CA LEU A 266 -4.39 -19.98 4.93
C LEU A 266 -4.27 -21.29 4.16
N GLU A 267 -3.20 -21.49 3.39
CA GLU A 267 -2.91 -22.80 2.76
C GLU A 267 -2.70 -23.89 3.81
N LYS A 268 -2.01 -23.59 4.92
CA LYS A 268 -1.87 -24.55 6.03
C LYS A 268 -3.21 -24.86 6.68
N VAL A 269 -4.09 -23.86 6.85
CA VAL A 269 -5.44 -24.06 7.37
C VAL A 269 -6.23 -24.98 6.46
N LYS A 270 -6.16 -24.77 5.14
CA LYS A 270 -6.78 -25.63 4.13
C LYS A 270 -6.29 -27.07 4.23
N LEU A 271 -4.98 -27.28 4.22
CA LEU A 271 -4.38 -28.62 4.32
C LEU A 271 -4.72 -29.31 5.65
N SER A 272 -4.65 -28.58 6.78
CA SER A 272 -5.04 -29.10 8.11
C SER A 272 -6.53 -29.46 8.20
N SER A 273 -7.38 -28.85 7.37
CA SER A 273 -8.80 -29.18 7.28
C SER A 273 -9.12 -30.36 6.35
N GLY A 274 -8.11 -30.94 5.69
CA GLY A 274 -8.32 -31.97 4.67
C GLY A 274 -8.98 -31.42 3.40
N ASP A 275 -8.59 -30.21 2.97
CA ASP A 275 -9.15 -29.50 1.81
C ASP A 275 -10.65 -29.19 1.89
N LYS A 276 -11.20 -29.19 3.11
CA LYS A 276 -12.61 -28.88 3.36
C LYS A 276 -12.96 -27.42 3.04
N TYR A 277 -12.04 -26.49 3.34
CA TYR A 277 -12.24 -25.07 3.11
C TYR A 277 -11.72 -24.63 1.74
N SER A 278 -12.41 -23.66 1.13
CA SER A 278 -12.14 -23.21 -0.25
C SER A 278 -11.11 -22.10 -0.32
#